data_AF-A0A6J5U5X9-F1
#
_entry.id   AF-A0A6J5U5X9-F1
#
_cell.length_a   1.000
_cell.length_b   1.000
_cell.length_c   1.000
_cell.angle_alpha   90.00
_cell.angle_beta   90.00
_cell.angle_gamma   90.00
#
_symmetry.space_group_name_H-M   'P 1'
#
loop_
_entity.id
_entity.type
_entity.pdbx_description
1 polymer ?
#
loop_
_entity_poly.entity_id
_entity_poly.type
_entity_poly.pdbx_seq_one_letter_code
_entity_poly.pdbx_strand_id
1 'polypeptide(L)'
;MEFVIVWTMVELLFALILIVALGFVSAVFFEAYRRKNNHAHVEAPAIFEDPKSLKQVRCPSIFDPAEKYISLIVPAFNEELRLPGALEETMNYLQQRASKDKSFSYEVVIVDDGSVDETKRVAFEFVKKYSVDNVRVILLGKNHGKGEAIRKGMLHSRGELLLMLDADGATKVNDAEKLENQIHAAAKEEFKFGDSPASNSSFRISDIPIAAFGSRAHLEEKALATRKWHRNFLMKGFHLVVLLAAGPGIRDTQCGFKMFTRAAARKLFTNIRLNRWCFDVELVYLCKWFRIRMIEISVNWSEIPGSKVNPLSIPNMLWELVLMSVGYRTGMWQIRS
;
A
#
# COMPACT_ATOMS: atom_id res chain seq x y z
N MET A 1 -16.99 -58.59 -2.79
CA MET A 1 -17.29 -57.76 -1.61
C MET A 1 -16.29 -56.62 -1.48
N GLU A 2 -14.98 -56.88 -1.50
CA GLU A 2 -13.94 -55.84 -1.43
C GLU A 2 -14.01 -54.80 -2.57
N PHE A 3 -14.25 -55.23 -3.81
CA PHE A 3 -14.34 -54.32 -4.96
C PHE A 3 -15.48 -53.29 -4.85
N VAL A 4 -16.64 -53.71 -4.32
CA VAL A 4 -17.79 -52.82 -4.11
C VAL A 4 -17.50 -51.80 -3.02
N ILE A 5 -16.83 -52.21 -1.94
CA ILE A 5 -16.44 -51.31 -0.83
C ILE A 5 -15.45 -50.24 -1.32
N VAL A 6 -14.47 -50.61 -2.15
CA VAL A 6 -13.49 -49.66 -2.72
C VAL A 6 -14.19 -48.63 -3.61
N TRP A 7 -15.12 -49.05 -4.47
CA TRP A 7 -15.88 -48.13 -5.33
C TRP A 7 -16.80 -47.19 -4.54
N THR A 8 -17.52 -47.70 -3.55
CA THR A 8 -18.32 -46.86 -2.65
C THR A 8 -17.44 -45.84 -1.91
N MET A 9 -16.25 -46.23 -1.47
CA MET A 9 -15.31 -45.29 -0.84
C MET A 9 -14.81 -44.20 -1.80
N VAL A 10 -14.53 -44.54 -3.06
CA VAL A 10 -14.14 -43.57 -4.08
C VAL A 10 -15.29 -42.60 -4.39
N GLU A 11 -16.52 -43.10 -4.51
CA GLU A 11 -17.70 -42.26 -4.72
C GLU A 11 -17.95 -41.32 -3.53
N LEU A 12 -17.84 -41.82 -2.30
CA LEU A 12 -17.96 -41.00 -1.09
C LEU A 12 -16.87 -39.93 -1.00
N LEU A 13 -15.62 -40.28 -1.35
CA LEU A 13 -14.52 -39.32 -1.40
C LEU A 13 -14.76 -38.25 -2.48
N PHE A 14 -15.22 -38.64 -3.66
CA PHE A 14 -15.54 -37.72 -4.74
C PHE A 14 -16.69 -36.78 -4.37
N ALA A 15 -17.78 -37.32 -3.79
CA ALA A 15 -18.90 -36.53 -3.29
C ALA A 15 -18.44 -35.54 -2.20
N LEU A 16 -17.58 -35.97 -1.27
CA LEU A 16 -17.00 -35.09 -0.25
C LEU A 16 -16.16 -33.96 -0.89
N ILE A 17 -15.30 -34.28 -1.86
CA ILE A 17 -14.53 -33.28 -2.60
C ILE A 17 -15.44 -32.26 -3.28
N LEU A 18 -16.52 -32.72 -3.92
CA LEU A 18 -17.47 -31.84 -4.62
C LEU A 18 -18.24 -30.94 -3.64
N ILE A 19 -18.69 -31.47 -2.50
CA ILE A 19 -19.36 -30.69 -1.45
C ILE A 19 -18.41 -29.63 -0.89
N VAL A 20 -17.16 -30.00 -0.58
CA VAL A 20 -16.14 -29.07 -0.08
C VAL A 20 -15.82 -28.01 -1.12
N ALA A 21 -15.69 -28.38 -2.40
CA ALA A 21 -15.45 -27.43 -3.48
C ALA A 21 -16.61 -26.45 -3.67
N LEU A 22 -17.85 -26.94 -3.66
CA LEU A 22 -19.05 -26.10 -3.77
C LEU A 22 -19.18 -25.15 -2.57
N GLY A 23 -18.93 -25.66 -1.36
CA GLY A 23 -18.91 -24.85 -0.13
C GLY A 23 -17.84 -23.76 -0.19
N PHE A 24 -16.64 -24.09 -0.66
CA PHE A 24 -15.55 -23.12 -0.85
C PHE A 24 -15.92 -22.04 -1.87
N VAL A 25 -16.43 -22.42 -3.05
CA VAL A 25 -16.88 -21.47 -4.08
C VAL A 25 -17.97 -20.56 -3.52
N SER A 26 -18.96 -21.14 -2.83
CA SER A 26 -20.05 -20.37 -2.20
C SER A 26 -19.52 -19.37 -1.17
N ALA A 27 -18.56 -19.78 -0.34
CA ALA A 27 -17.91 -18.91 0.64
C ALA A 27 -17.14 -17.76 -0.04
N VAL A 28 -16.41 -18.04 -1.14
CA VAL A 28 -15.69 -17.01 -1.92
C VAL A 28 -16.66 -15.99 -2.50
N PHE A 29 -17.74 -16.45 -3.15
CA PHE A 29 -18.74 -15.55 -3.74
C PHE A 29 -19.46 -14.73 -2.67
N PHE A 30 -19.89 -15.37 -1.57
CA PHE A 30 -20.57 -14.69 -0.48
C PHE A 30 -19.67 -13.62 0.16
N GLU A 31 -18.41 -13.95 0.46
CA GLU A 31 -17.48 -13.02 1.06
C GLU A 31 -17.07 -11.90 0.09
N ALA A 32 -16.86 -12.21 -1.19
CA ALA A 32 -16.61 -11.19 -2.22
C ALA A 32 -17.80 -10.24 -2.35
N TYR A 33 -19.04 -10.75 -2.34
CA TYR A 33 -20.26 -9.95 -2.36
C TYR A 33 -20.38 -9.09 -1.09
N ARG A 34 -20.14 -9.67 0.10
CA ARG A 34 -20.16 -8.95 1.38
C ARG A 34 -19.18 -7.77 1.39
N ARG A 35 -17.99 -7.95 0.78
CA ARG A 35 -16.97 -6.90 0.66
C ARG A 35 -17.21 -5.91 -0.49
N LYS A 36 -18.29 -6.03 -1.26
CA LYS A 36 -18.63 -5.09 -2.33
C LYS A 36 -18.73 -3.64 -1.85
N ASN A 37 -19.03 -3.40 -0.59
CA ASN A 37 -19.11 -2.05 -0.04
C ASN A 37 -17.90 -1.64 0.82
N ASN A 38 -16.85 -2.48 0.91
CA ASN A 38 -15.65 -2.15 1.70
C ASN A 38 -14.82 -0.97 1.16
N HIS A 39 -15.14 -0.42 -0.01
CA HIS A 39 -14.56 0.84 -0.48
C HIS A 39 -15.11 2.07 0.28
N ALA A 40 -16.24 1.91 1.00
CA ALA A 40 -16.97 3.00 1.66
C ALA A 40 -16.60 3.21 3.14
N HIS A 41 -15.47 2.69 3.63
CA HIS A 41 -15.01 2.82 5.04
C HIS A 41 -14.58 4.26 5.41
N VAL A 42 -15.50 5.23 5.27
CA VAL A 42 -15.42 6.61 5.77
C VAL A 42 -16.14 6.69 7.12
N GLU A 43 -15.99 5.69 8.01
CA GLU A 43 -16.75 5.68 9.27
C GLU A 43 -16.06 6.46 10.39
N ALA A 44 -14.72 6.55 10.41
CA ALA A 44 -14.02 7.45 11.31
C ALA A 44 -13.61 8.72 10.54
N PRO A 45 -14.09 9.93 10.93
CA PRO A 45 -13.47 11.16 10.46
C PRO A 45 -11.99 11.10 10.85
N ALA A 46 -11.08 11.42 9.93
CA ALA A 46 -9.69 11.59 10.29
C ALA A 46 -9.62 12.83 11.20
N ILE A 47 -9.58 12.60 12.51
CA ILE A 47 -9.44 13.65 13.50
C ILE A 47 -7.96 13.98 13.56
N PHE A 48 -7.66 15.24 13.26
CA PHE A 48 -6.34 15.81 13.39
C PHE A 48 -6.38 16.80 14.56
N GLU A 49 -5.73 16.43 15.65
CA GLU A 49 -5.58 17.29 16.82
C GLU A 49 -4.20 17.93 16.80
N ASP A 50 -4.17 19.25 16.99
CA ASP A 50 -2.92 19.93 17.32
C ASP A 50 -2.66 19.79 18.82
N PRO A 51 -1.64 19.02 19.24
CA PRO A 51 -1.33 18.83 20.65
C PRO A 51 -0.87 20.14 21.33
N LYS A 52 -0.55 21.20 20.58
CA LYS A 52 -0.17 22.51 21.14
C LYS A 52 -1.36 23.47 21.27
N SER A 53 -2.28 23.48 20.30
CA SER A 53 -3.35 24.48 20.27
C SER A 53 -4.73 23.94 20.64
N LEU A 54 -4.90 22.62 20.79
CA LEU A 54 -6.19 21.93 21.02
C LEU A 54 -7.28 22.29 19.98
N LYS A 55 -6.91 22.96 18.88
CA LYS A 55 -7.82 23.30 17.79
C LYS A 55 -7.96 22.08 16.87
N GLN A 56 -9.19 21.87 16.39
CA GLN A 56 -9.42 20.93 15.31
C GLN A 56 -8.74 21.44 14.03
N VAL A 57 -7.85 20.63 13.47
CA VAL A 57 -7.19 20.92 12.20
C VAL A 57 -8.07 20.37 11.08
N ARG A 58 -8.23 21.14 9.99
CA ARG A 58 -8.98 20.68 8.81
C ARG A 58 -8.41 19.35 8.33
N CYS A 59 -9.30 18.40 8.06
CA CYS A 59 -8.98 17.14 7.39
C CYS A 59 -8.90 17.43 5.89
N PRO A 60 -7.70 17.48 5.27
CA PRO A 60 -7.59 17.70 3.84
C PRO A 60 -8.04 16.44 3.11
N SER A 61 -8.40 16.66 1.85
CA SER A 61 -8.76 15.60 0.93
C SER A 61 -7.73 15.49 -0.18
N ILE A 62 -7.47 14.28 -0.64
CA ILE A 62 -6.70 14.03 -1.86
C ILE A 62 -7.33 14.67 -3.12
N PHE A 63 -8.60 15.06 -3.03
CA PHE A 63 -9.34 15.79 -4.07
C PHE A 63 -9.13 17.30 -4.02
N ASP A 64 -8.60 17.85 -2.92
CA ASP A 64 -8.20 19.25 -2.83
C ASP A 64 -6.90 19.49 -3.65
N PRO A 65 -6.64 20.73 -4.10
CA PRO A 65 -5.34 21.09 -4.67
C PRO A 65 -4.18 20.73 -3.73
N ALA A 66 -3.04 20.34 -4.29
CA ALA A 66 -1.86 20.05 -3.47
C ALA A 66 -1.35 21.31 -2.76
N GLU A 67 -1.02 21.20 -1.48
CA GLU A 67 -0.44 22.26 -0.64
C GLU A 67 1.05 22.00 -0.33
N LYS A 68 1.49 20.75 -0.46
CA LYS A 68 2.87 20.31 -0.22
C LYS A 68 3.46 19.73 -1.50
N TYR A 69 4.77 19.65 -1.59
CA TYR A 69 5.43 18.92 -2.67
C TYR A 69 5.33 17.40 -2.45
N ILE A 70 5.58 16.93 -1.22
CA ILE A 70 5.53 15.49 -0.90
C ILE A 70 4.82 15.20 0.43
N SER A 71 3.99 14.16 0.47
CA SER A 71 3.46 13.56 1.70
C SER A 71 4.07 12.18 1.90
N LEU A 72 4.58 11.91 3.11
CA LEU A 72 5.09 10.60 3.50
C LEU A 72 4.08 9.93 4.42
N ILE A 73 3.50 8.82 3.99
CA ILE A 73 2.48 8.07 4.70
C ILE A 73 3.17 6.91 5.44
N VAL A 74 3.09 6.94 6.76
CA VAL A 74 3.74 5.97 7.65
C VAL A 74 2.68 5.21 8.45
N PRO A 75 2.32 3.97 8.07
CA PRO A 75 1.37 3.16 8.83
C PRO A 75 2.07 2.59 10.07
N ALA A 76 1.42 2.67 11.23
CA ALA A 76 1.96 2.19 12.49
C ALA A 76 0.95 1.30 13.21
N PHE A 77 1.40 0.12 13.64
CA PHE A 77 0.65 -0.77 14.52
C PHE A 77 1.59 -1.48 15.50
N ASN A 78 1.54 -1.08 16.77
CA ASN A 78 2.43 -1.54 17.83
C ASN A 78 3.92 -1.40 17.45
N GLU A 79 4.31 -0.16 17.15
CA GLU A 79 5.63 0.24 16.65
C GLU A 79 6.40 1.15 17.62
N GLU A 80 6.05 1.17 18.92
CA GLU A 80 6.64 2.10 19.90
C GLU A 80 8.18 2.12 19.92
N LEU A 81 8.80 0.97 19.63
CA LEU A 81 10.25 0.79 19.62
C LEU A 81 10.90 1.13 18.27
N ARG A 82 10.19 0.98 17.15
CA ARG A 82 10.76 1.11 15.80
C ARG A 82 10.45 2.46 15.15
N LEU A 83 9.26 3.00 15.44
CA LEU A 83 8.78 4.26 14.92
C LEU A 83 9.71 5.45 15.21
N PRO A 84 10.28 5.64 16.42
CA PRO A 84 11.13 6.79 16.71
C PRO A 84 12.33 6.89 15.78
N GLY A 85 13.09 5.80 15.60
CA GLY A 85 14.30 5.80 14.77
C GLY A 85 13.98 6.03 13.29
N ALA A 86 12.91 5.39 12.79
CA ALA A 86 12.46 5.59 11.41
C ALA A 86 12.02 7.03 11.14
N LEU A 87 11.27 7.65 12.07
CA LEU A 87 10.82 9.03 11.93
C LEU A 87 11.97 10.02 12.12
N GLU A 88 12.94 9.78 13.01
CA GLU A 88 14.12 10.64 13.13
C GLU A 88 14.95 10.66 11.85
N GLU A 89 15.23 9.49 11.25
CA GLU A 89 15.91 9.40 9.95
C GLU A 89 15.12 10.18 8.89
N THR A 90 13.81 9.97 8.82
CA THR A 90 12.92 10.63 7.87
C THR A 90 12.90 12.14 8.03
N MET A 91 12.72 12.65 9.25
CA MET A 91 12.65 14.08 9.52
C MET A 91 13.99 14.76 9.27
N ASN A 92 15.11 14.12 9.63
CA ASN A 92 16.45 14.65 9.34
C ASN A 92 16.66 14.81 7.82
N TYR A 93 16.30 13.80 7.03
CA TYR A 93 16.36 13.88 5.57
C TYR A 93 15.51 15.03 5.01
N LEU A 94 14.24 15.12 5.41
CA LEU A 94 13.31 16.13 4.91
C LEU A 94 13.73 17.56 5.29
N GLN A 95 14.21 17.78 6.52
CA GLN A 95 14.73 19.07 6.96
C GLN A 95 15.99 19.48 6.20
N GLN A 96 16.91 18.54 5.94
CA GLN A 96 18.09 18.80 5.12
C GLN A 96 17.75 19.14 3.68
N ARG A 97 16.69 18.53 3.13
CA ARG A 97 16.22 18.84 1.79
C ARG A 97 15.55 20.21 1.71
N ALA A 98 14.68 20.52 2.68
CA ALA A 98 14.02 21.83 2.78
C ALA A 98 15.00 22.99 3.04
N SER A 99 16.12 22.75 3.72
CA SER A 99 17.14 23.78 3.92
C SER A 99 17.95 24.09 2.66
N LYS A 100 18.09 23.11 1.75
CA LYS A 100 18.76 23.25 0.45
C LYS A 100 17.86 23.87 -0.61
N ASP A 101 16.57 23.56 -0.58
CA ASP A 101 15.59 24.05 -1.54
C ASP A 101 14.36 24.63 -0.81
N LYS A 102 14.22 25.96 -0.85
CA LYS A 102 13.10 26.66 -0.19
C LYS A 102 11.73 26.38 -0.83
N SER A 103 11.70 25.85 -2.06
CA SER A 103 10.45 25.45 -2.72
C SER A 103 9.98 24.06 -2.27
N PHE A 104 10.88 23.27 -1.70
CA PHE A 104 10.57 21.94 -1.20
C PHE A 104 9.75 22.04 0.09
N SER A 105 8.51 21.55 0.02
CA SER A 105 7.60 21.47 1.16
C SER A 105 7.14 20.03 1.36
N TYR A 106 6.99 19.62 2.61
CA TYR A 106 6.66 18.23 2.92
C TYR A 106 5.66 18.13 4.06
N GLU A 107 5.08 16.95 4.19
CA GLU A 107 4.45 16.51 5.43
C GLU A 107 4.70 15.01 5.66
N VAL A 108 4.64 14.58 6.92
CA VAL A 108 4.62 13.19 7.34
C VAL A 108 3.26 12.91 7.99
N VAL A 109 2.54 11.94 7.46
CA VAL A 109 1.24 11.48 7.94
C VAL A 109 1.42 10.11 8.58
N ILE A 110 1.47 10.09 9.91
CA ILE A 110 1.54 8.87 10.70
C ILE A 110 0.11 8.35 10.88
N VAL A 111 -0.14 7.09 10.53
CA VAL A 111 -1.47 6.48 10.66
C VAL A 111 -1.39 5.36 11.68
N ASP A 112 -1.92 5.60 12.87
CA ASP A 112 -2.03 4.59 13.91
C ASP A 112 -3.26 3.70 13.66
N ASP A 113 -3.01 2.43 13.35
CA ASP A 113 -4.03 1.40 13.09
C ASP A 113 -4.55 0.78 14.40
N GLY A 114 -4.85 1.62 15.38
CA GLY A 114 -5.39 1.22 16.68
C GLY A 114 -4.38 0.46 17.55
N SER A 115 -3.17 0.99 17.71
CA SER A 115 -2.16 0.40 18.59
C SER A 115 -2.61 0.35 20.05
N VAL A 116 -2.15 -0.70 20.75
CA VAL A 116 -2.39 -0.93 22.19
C VAL A 116 -1.17 -0.58 23.05
N ASP A 117 -0.05 -0.28 22.43
CA ASP A 117 1.21 0.15 23.07
C ASP A 117 1.37 1.69 23.02
N GLU A 118 2.58 2.18 23.31
CA GLU A 118 2.88 3.63 23.35
C GLU A 118 3.05 4.29 21.97
N THR A 119 2.76 3.59 20.86
CA THR A 119 2.90 4.12 19.49
C THR A 119 2.19 5.46 19.32
N LYS A 120 0.97 5.59 19.84
CA LYS A 120 0.20 6.85 19.80
C LYS A 120 0.95 7.99 20.46
N ARG A 121 1.45 7.76 21.68
CA ARG A 121 2.19 8.78 22.44
C ARG A 121 3.44 9.20 21.67
N VAL A 122 4.22 8.24 21.16
CA VAL A 122 5.40 8.50 20.33
C VAL A 122 5.03 9.38 19.12
N ALA A 123 3.99 9.04 18.37
CA ALA A 123 3.57 9.80 17.20
C ALA A 123 3.20 11.26 17.56
N PHE A 124 2.49 11.48 18.67
CA PHE A 124 2.15 12.83 19.13
C PHE A 124 3.36 13.66 19.56
N GLU A 125 4.41 13.05 20.12
CA GLU A 125 5.65 13.76 20.44
C GLU A 125 6.34 14.31 19.18
N PHE A 126 6.27 13.61 18.04
CA PHE A 126 6.77 14.14 16.77
C PHE A 126 5.95 15.33 16.26
N VAL A 127 4.62 15.30 16.42
CA VAL A 127 3.76 16.46 16.09
C VAL A 127 4.15 17.67 16.93
N LYS A 128 4.36 17.48 18.25
CA LYS A 128 4.83 18.55 19.15
C LYS A 128 6.19 19.09 18.72
N LYS A 129 7.12 18.21 18.32
CA LYS A 129 8.48 18.59 17.92
C LYS A 129 8.52 19.36 16.60
N TYR A 130 7.74 18.98 15.60
CA TYR A 130 7.88 19.48 14.21
C TYR A 130 6.71 20.31 13.67
N SER A 131 5.66 20.51 14.47
CA SER A 131 4.38 21.19 14.15
C SER A 131 3.41 20.35 13.32
N VAL A 132 2.11 20.65 13.46
CA VAL A 132 1.02 20.05 12.69
C VAL A 132 1.08 20.29 11.19
N ASP A 133 1.85 21.28 10.75
CA ASP A 133 2.00 21.54 9.32
C ASP A 133 2.97 20.54 8.66
N ASN A 134 3.95 20.02 9.41
CA ASN A 134 4.94 19.07 8.89
C ASN A 134 4.67 17.64 9.34
N VAL A 135 4.06 17.41 10.50
CA VAL A 135 3.77 16.06 11.02
C VAL A 135 2.35 15.99 11.52
N ARG A 136 1.61 14.97 11.09
CA ARG A 136 0.21 14.76 11.42
C ARG A 136 -0.03 13.31 11.78
N VAL A 137 -1.03 13.08 12.63
CA VAL A 137 -1.42 11.75 13.08
C VAL A 137 -2.87 11.51 12.74
N ILE A 138 -3.17 10.33 12.20
CA ILE A 138 -4.52 9.80 12.01
C ILE A 138 -4.67 8.60 12.94
N LEU A 139 -5.69 8.61 13.78
CA LEU A 139 -6.03 7.48 14.65
C LEU A 139 -7.22 6.72 14.07
N LEU A 140 -7.06 5.43 13.77
CA LEU A 140 -8.16 4.59 13.29
C LEU A 140 -9.01 4.00 14.42
N GLY A 141 -8.53 4.06 15.66
CA GLY A 141 -9.25 3.62 16.86
C GLY A 141 -9.28 2.10 17.07
N LYS A 142 -9.18 1.29 16.01
CA LYS A 142 -9.02 -0.17 16.06
C LYS A 142 -8.15 -0.65 14.88
N ASN A 143 -7.63 -1.86 14.97
CA ASN A 143 -6.86 -2.46 13.89
C ASN A 143 -7.76 -2.91 12.73
N HIS A 144 -7.59 -2.25 11.58
CA HIS A 144 -8.20 -2.59 10.31
C HIS A 144 -7.24 -3.30 9.36
N GLY A 145 -5.94 -3.09 9.53
CA GLY A 145 -4.86 -3.62 8.72
C GLY A 145 -4.11 -2.53 7.94
N LYS A 146 -2.88 -2.88 7.53
CA LYS A 146 -1.95 -1.99 6.82
C LYS A 146 -2.56 -1.30 5.59
N GLY A 147 -3.31 -2.03 4.77
CA GLY A 147 -3.96 -1.49 3.58
C GLY A 147 -4.94 -0.36 3.90
N GLU A 148 -5.73 -0.48 4.97
CA GLU A 148 -6.65 0.59 5.40
C GLU A 148 -5.88 1.78 6.00
N ALA A 149 -4.84 1.54 6.79
CA ALA A 149 -3.99 2.60 7.32
C ALA A 149 -3.34 3.42 6.19
N ILE A 150 -2.76 2.76 5.19
CA ILE A 150 -2.22 3.42 4.01
C ILE A 150 -3.31 4.16 3.24
N ARG A 151 -4.46 3.53 3.01
CA ARG A 151 -5.60 4.14 2.33
C ARG A 151 -5.97 5.47 2.97
N LYS A 152 -6.14 5.48 4.29
CA LYS A 152 -6.52 6.67 5.06
C LYS A 152 -5.46 7.75 4.99
N GLY A 153 -4.18 7.39 5.14
CA GLY A 153 -3.09 8.34 4.97
C GLY A 153 -3.08 8.97 3.57
N MET A 154 -3.21 8.17 2.52
CA MET A 154 -3.21 8.62 1.13
C MET A 154 -4.39 9.54 0.81
N LEU A 155 -5.60 9.19 1.25
CA LEU A 155 -6.81 9.99 1.00
C LEU A 155 -6.84 11.32 1.76
N HIS A 156 -6.02 11.48 2.80
CA HIS A 156 -5.92 12.67 3.64
C HIS A 156 -4.56 13.37 3.56
N SER A 157 -3.86 13.20 2.44
CA SER A 157 -2.55 13.80 2.15
C SER A 157 -2.65 15.03 1.24
N ARG A 158 -1.75 15.99 1.45
CA ARG A 158 -1.66 17.31 0.79
C ARG A 158 -0.54 17.44 -0.24
N GLY A 159 0.38 16.49 -0.31
CA GLY A 159 1.59 16.57 -1.12
C GLY A 159 1.44 16.04 -2.53
N GLU A 160 1.85 16.79 -3.57
CA GLU A 160 1.76 16.43 -5.00
C GLU A 160 2.21 15.00 -5.31
N LEU A 161 3.30 14.58 -4.68
CA LEU A 161 3.78 13.20 -4.61
C LEU A 161 3.42 12.60 -3.25
N LEU A 162 2.99 11.34 -3.24
CA LEU A 162 2.66 10.59 -2.04
C LEU A 162 3.55 9.37 -1.94
N LEU A 163 4.37 9.30 -0.90
CA LEU A 163 5.27 8.20 -0.63
C LEU A 163 4.73 7.35 0.52
N MET A 164 4.55 6.06 0.28
CA MET A 164 4.39 5.06 1.33
C MET A 164 5.77 4.69 1.89
N LEU A 165 5.89 4.68 3.22
CA LEU A 165 7.10 4.30 3.94
C LEU A 165 6.74 3.47 5.18
N ASP A 166 7.40 2.35 5.38
CA ASP A 166 7.19 1.51 6.57
C ASP A 166 7.74 2.17 7.84
N ALA A 167 7.03 1.98 8.97
CA ALA A 167 7.38 2.55 10.28
C ALA A 167 8.64 1.95 10.92
N ASP A 168 9.26 0.94 10.32
CA ASP A 168 10.41 0.24 10.89
C ASP A 168 11.77 0.70 10.37
N GLY A 169 11.79 1.61 9.38
CA GLY A 169 13.03 2.12 8.79
C GLY A 169 13.79 1.09 7.96
N ALA A 170 13.13 0.00 7.54
CA ALA A 170 13.78 -1.04 6.74
C ALA A 170 14.27 -0.52 5.37
N THR A 171 13.53 0.40 4.76
CA THR A 171 13.96 1.09 3.52
C THR A 171 14.52 2.46 3.85
N LYS A 172 15.65 2.83 3.22
CA LYS A 172 16.26 4.15 3.40
C LYS A 172 15.46 5.25 2.72
N VAL A 173 15.11 6.29 3.49
CA VAL A 173 14.28 7.42 3.00
C VAL A 173 14.93 8.16 1.83
N ASN A 174 16.27 8.20 1.78
CA ASN A 174 17.01 8.85 0.70
C ASN A 174 16.73 8.24 -0.68
N ASP A 175 16.27 6.99 -0.75
CA ASP A 175 15.88 6.39 -2.03
C ASP A 175 14.57 6.98 -2.60
N ALA A 176 13.88 7.86 -1.86
CA ALA A 176 12.73 8.60 -2.37
C ALA A 176 13.09 9.39 -3.64
N GLU A 177 14.31 9.94 -3.72
CA GLU A 177 14.80 10.67 -4.88
C GLU A 177 14.90 9.79 -6.12
N LYS A 178 15.20 8.48 -5.96
CA LYS A 178 15.24 7.55 -7.09
C LYS A 178 13.86 7.37 -7.71
N LEU A 179 12.83 7.17 -6.87
CA LEU A 179 11.44 7.02 -7.31
C LEU A 179 10.93 8.32 -7.94
N GLU A 180 11.19 9.45 -7.26
CA GLU A 180 10.83 10.78 -7.71
C GLU A 180 11.42 11.10 -9.09
N ASN A 181 12.73 10.90 -9.28
CA ASN A 181 13.40 11.16 -10.55
C ASN A 181 12.81 10.35 -11.70
N GLN A 182 12.44 9.09 -11.46
CA GLN A 182 11.80 8.23 -12.46
C GLN A 182 10.37 8.69 -12.78
N ILE A 183 9.61 9.14 -11.78
CA ILE A 183 8.27 9.73 -12.00
C ILE A 183 8.38 11.00 -12.85
N HIS A 184 9.34 11.89 -12.55
CA HIS A 184 9.59 13.09 -13.36
C HIS A 184 10.00 12.78 -14.79
N ALA A 185 10.87 11.79 -14.99
CA ALA A 185 11.28 11.36 -16.33
C ALA A 185 10.08 10.82 -17.13
N ALA A 186 9.30 9.93 -16.52
CA ALA A 186 8.11 9.35 -17.16
C ALA A 186 7.03 10.40 -17.47
N ALA A 187 6.80 11.37 -16.58
CA ALA A 187 5.85 12.45 -16.79
C ALA A 187 6.26 13.36 -17.96
N LYS A 188 7.56 13.67 -18.09
CA LYS A 188 8.08 14.44 -19.22
C LYS A 188 7.94 13.71 -20.55
N GLU A 189 8.10 12.38 -20.56
CA GLU A 189 7.85 11.58 -21.75
C GLU A 189 6.39 11.64 -22.17
N GLU A 190 5.45 11.40 -21.25
CA GLU A 190 4.01 11.43 -21.54
C GLU A 190 3.54 12.79 -22.07
N PHE A 191 4.06 13.88 -21.51
CA PHE A 191 3.76 15.23 -21.99
C PHE A 191 4.23 15.46 -23.43
N LYS A 192 5.45 15.03 -23.77
CA LYS A 192 5.99 15.17 -25.13
C LYS A 192 5.18 14.41 -26.19
N PHE A 193 4.53 13.30 -25.82
CA PHE A 193 3.67 12.53 -26.72
C PHE A 193 2.25 13.12 -26.84
N GLY A 194 1.79 13.92 -25.87
CA GLY A 194 0.41 14.42 -25.79
C GLY A 194 0.16 15.80 -26.43
N ASP A 195 1.20 16.61 -26.65
CA ASP A 195 1.01 17.99 -27.13
C ASP A 195 0.96 18.11 -28.66
N SER A 196 -0.23 18.45 -29.16
CA SER A 196 -0.38 19.32 -30.35
C SER A 196 -0.07 20.77 -29.94
N PRO A 197 0.45 21.63 -30.84
CA PRO A 197 1.03 22.96 -30.53
C PRO A 197 0.05 24.04 -30.00
N ALA A 198 -1.12 23.67 -29.48
CA ALA A 198 -2.19 24.57 -29.03
C ALA A 198 -2.54 24.50 -27.54
N SER A 199 -1.83 23.71 -26.72
CA SER A 199 -2.16 23.49 -25.30
C SER A 199 -1.24 24.28 -24.36
N ASN A 200 -1.64 25.52 -24.04
CA ASN A 200 -0.96 26.39 -23.06
C ASN A 200 -1.34 26.08 -21.59
N SER A 201 -1.68 24.83 -21.25
CA SER A 201 -1.93 24.46 -19.84
C SER A 201 -0.62 24.12 -19.14
N SER A 202 -0.32 24.83 -18.05
CA SER A 202 0.82 24.57 -17.16
C SER A 202 0.89 23.08 -16.79
N PHE A 203 1.91 22.39 -17.30
CA PHE A 203 2.22 21.00 -16.97
C PHE A 203 2.42 20.85 -15.45
N ARG A 204 1.62 20.02 -14.80
CA ARG A 204 1.78 19.63 -13.40
C ARG A 204 1.91 18.14 -13.28
N ILE A 205 2.96 17.69 -12.59
CA ILE A 205 3.22 16.27 -12.39
C ILE A 205 2.12 15.58 -11.59
N SER A 206 1.42 16.33 -10.75
CA SER A 206 0.31 15.84 -9.94
C SER A 206 -0.90 15.40 -10.77
N ASP A 207 -1.06 15.87 -12.01
CA ASP A 207 -2.19 15.54 -12.88
C ASP A 207 -1.97 14.28 -13.74
N ILE A 208 -0.71 13.81 -13.84
CA ILE A 208 -0.35 12.64 -14.66
C ILE A 208 -0.29 11.40 -13.78
N PRO A 209 -1.11 10.37 -14.04
CA PRO A 209 -1.17 9.20 -13.17
C PRO A 209 0.02 8.25 -13.40
N ILE A 210 1.02 8.36 -12.53
CA ILE A 210 2.19 7.48 -12.46
C ILE A 210 2.33 6.88 -11.06
N ALA A 211 2.78 5.62 -11.00
CA ALA A 211 3.11 4.89 -9.77
C ALA A 211 4.53 4.27 -9.86
N ALA A 212 5.37 4.54 -8.87
CA ALA A 212 6.71 3.99 -8.75
C ALA A 212 6.79 3.02 -7.55
N PHE A 213 7.29 1.82 -7.80
CA PHE A 213 7.40 0.73 -6.84
C PHE A 213 8.87 0.51 -6.51
N GLY A 214 9.22 0.65 -5.23
CA GLY A 214 10.50 0.17 -4.73
C GLY A 214 10.58 -1.35 -4.86
N SER A 215 11.79 -1.87 -5.03
CA SER A 215 12.03 -3.29 -5.26
C SER A 215 13.25 -3.80 -4.52
N ARG A 216 13.06 -4.93 -3.85
CA ARG A 216 14.10 -5.72 -3.17
C ARG A 216 14.48 -6.95 -3.98
N ALA A 217 14.00 -7.09 -5.22
CA ALA A 217 14.24 -8.28 -6.05
C ALA A 217 15.75 -8.60 -6.21
N HIS A 218 16.59 -7.57 -6.30
CA HIS A 218 18.05 -7.71 -6.37
C HIS A 218 18.68 -8.30 -5.08
N LEU A 219 18.00 -8.19 -3.93
CA LEU A 219 18.40 -8.82 -2.66
C LEU A 219 17.87 -10.25 -2.57
N GLU A 220 16.68 -10.50 -3.13
CA GLU A 220 16.07 -11.83 -3.20
C GLU A 220 16.97 -12.80 -3.95
N GLU A 221 17.55 -12.40 -5.08
CA GLU A 221 18.52 -13.22 -5.84
C GLU A 221 19.69 -13.69 -4.96
N LYS A 222 20.24 -12.78 -4.14
CA LYS A 222 21.33 -13.11 -3.20
C LYS A 222 20.87 -14.05 -2.08
N ALA A 223 19.65 -13.85 -1.58
CA ALA A 223 19.08 -14.67 -0.50
C ALA A 223 18.62 -16.06 -0.97
N LEU A 224 18.17 -16.21 -2.23
CA LEU A 224 17.73 -17.48 -2.80
C LEU A 224 18.87 -18.50 -2.89
N ALA A 225 20.10 -18.04 -3.09
CA ALA A 225 21.30 -18.86 -3.13
C ALA A 225 21.62 -19.55 -1.79
N THR A 226 21.13 -19.01 -0.66
CA THR A 226 21.47 -19.49 0.69
C THR A 226 20.30 -20.12 1.45
N ARG A 227 19.07 -20.00 0.94
CA ARG A 227 17.84 -20.44 1.63
C ARG A 227 17.47 -21.91 1.37
N LYS A 228 16.77 -22.52 2.34
CA LYS A 228 16.22 -23.89 2.23
C LYS A 228 15.23 -23.99 1.06
N TRP A 229 15.29 -25.09 0.30
CA TRP A 229 14.53 -25.28 -0.94
C TRP A 229 13.01 -25.15 -0.80
N HIS A 230 12.40 -25.63 0.30
CA HIS A 230 10.95 -25.56 0.50
C HIS A 230 10.45 -24.12 0.67
N ARG A 231 11.27 -23.23 1.24
CA ARG A 231 10.92 -21.81 1.33
C ARG A 231 10.93 -21.17 -0.06
N ASN A 232 11.87 -21.57 -0.91
CA ASN A 232 11.93 -21.10 -2.30
C ASN A 232 10.73 -21.60 -3.11
N PHE A 233 10.30 -22.85 -2.90
CA PHE A 233 9.10 -23.40 -3.54
C PHE A 233 7.83 -22.64 -3.13
N LEU A 234 7.62 -22.43 -1.82
CA LEU A 234 6.46 -21.69 -1.31
C LEU A 234 6.41 -20.24 -1.83
N MET A 235 7.56 -19.56 -1.85
CA MET A 235 7.69 -18.21 -2.38
C MET A 235 7.36 -18.14 -3.88
N LYS A 236 7.92 -19.05 -4.69
CA LYS A 236 7.59 -19.15 -6.12
C LYS A 236 6.11 -19.45 -6.34
N GLY A 237 5.52 -20.32 -5.53
CA GLY A 237 4.08 -20.58 -5.54
C GLY A 237 3.26 -19.33 -5.25
N PHE A 238 3.63 -18.56 -4.23
CA PHE A 238 2.98 -17.28 -3.93
C PHE A 238 3.12 -16.28 -5.08
N HIS A 239 4.31 -16.16 -5.70
CA HIS A 239 4.51 -15.32 -6.88
C HIS A 239 3.61 -15.73 -8.06
N LEU A 240 3.41 -17.04 -8.28
CA LEU A 240 2.48 -17.53 -9.29
C LEU A 240 1.04 -17.10 -8.99
N VAL A 241 0.60 -17.19 -7.73
CA VAL A 241 -0.75 -16.74 -7.33
C VAL A 241 -0.91 -15.24 -7.55
N VAL A 242 0.08 -14.42 -7.18
CA VAL A 242 0.09 -12.98 -7.43
C VAL A 242 0.01 -12.68 -8.93
N LEU A 243 0.81 -13.38 -9.75
CA LEU A 243 0.79 -13.26 -11.21
C LEU A 243 -0.59 -13.63 -11.78
N LEU A 244 -1.21 -14.70 -11.29
CA LEU A 244 -2.55 -15.08 -11.73
C LEU A 244 -3.60 -14.07 -11.30
N ALA A 245 -3.44 -13.42 -10.15
CA ALA A 245 -4.42 -12.48 -9.61
C ALA A 245 -4.34 -11.09 -10.26
N ALA A 246 -3.16 -10.46 -10.27
CA ALA A 246 -2.94 -9.10 -10.79
C ALA A 246 -2.34 -9.05 -12.21
N GLY A 247 -1.83 -10.17 -12.71
CA GLY A 247 -1.08 -10.25 -13.97
C GLY A 247 0.36 -9.71 -13.84
N PRO A 248 1.12 -9.69 -14.94
CA PRO A 248 2.51 -9.22 -14.93
C PRO A 248 2.58 -7.69 -14.76
N GLY A 249 3.74 -7.19 -14.32
CA GLY A 249 4.05 -5.76 -14.27
C GLY A 249 5.17 -5.42 -13.28
N ILE A 250 4.97 -5.76 -12.01
CA ILE A 250 5.90 -5.48 -10.90
C ILE A 250 6.36 -6.81 -10.29
N ARG A 251 7.67 -6.98 -10.11
CA ARG A 251 8.26 -8.20 -9.51
C ARG A 251 8.09 -8.18 -7.99
N ASP A 252 8.56 -7.14 -7.32
CA ASP A 252 8.41 -6.99 -5.86
C ASP A 252 7.18 -6.14 -5.49
N THR A 253 6.00 -6.75 -5.58
CA THR A 253 4.75 -6.07 -5.20
C THR A 253 4.70 -5.70 -3.72
N GLN A 254 5.40 -6.42 -2.85
CA GLN A 254 5.26 -6.32 -1.38
C GLN A 254 6.25 -5.34 -0.73
N CYS A 255 7.07 -4.63 -1.50
CA CYS A 255 7.95 -3.63 -0.95
C CYS A 255 7.13 -2.47 -0.36
N GLY A 256 7.30 -2.16 0.93
CA GLY A 256 6.59 -1.06 1.60
C GLY A 256 7.00 0.35 1.16
N PHE A 257 7.83 0.48 0.12
CA PHE A 257 8.33 1.76 -0.38
C PHE A 257 7.77 2.03 -1.78
N LYS A 258 6.73 2.88 -1.89
CA LYS A 258 6.04 3.15 -3.16
C LYS A 258 5.63 4.61 -3.25
N MET A 259 5.84 5.23 -4.40
CA MET A 259 5.51 6.64 -4.63
C MET A 259 4.44 6.77 -5.71
N PHE A 260 3.46 7.63 -5.47
CA PHE A 260 2.35 7.88 -6.36
C PHE A 260 2.23 9.37 -6.63
N THR A 261 1.92 9.72 -7.87
CA THR A 261 1.40 11.05 -8.20
C THR A 261 0.01 11.25 -7.59
N ARG A 262 -0.40 12.51 -7.34
CA ARG A 262 -1.76 12.83 -6.86
C ARG A 262 -2.84 12.13 -7.69
N ALA A 263 -2.78 12.26 -9.02
CA ALA A 263 -3.75 11.67 -9.93
C ALA A 263 -3.83 10.14 -9.81
N ALA A 264 -2.68 9.46 -9.70
CA ALA A 264 -2.66 8.02 -9.45
C ALA A 264 -3.27 7.67 -8.09
N ALA A 265 -2.84 8.35 -7.02
CA ALA A 265 -3.34 8.11 -5.67
C ALA A 265 -4.87 8.28 -5.56
N ARG A 266 -5.43 9.32 -6.19
CA ARG A 266 -6.89 9.55 -6.25
C ARG A 266 -7.62 8.35 -6.84
N LYS A 267 -7.15 7.79 -7.96
CA LYS A 267 -7.78 6.64 -8.61
C LYS A 267 -7.60 5.35 -7.82
N LEU A 268 -6.40 5.12 -7.31
CA LEU A 268 -6.04 3.87 -6.64
C LEU A 268 -6.69 3.76 -5.26
N PHE A 269 -6.44 4.71 -4.37
CA PHE A 269 -6.83 4.58 -2.96
C PHE A 269 -8.33 4.80 -2.70
N THR A 270 -9.06 5.36 -3.67
CA THR A 270 -10.53 5.37 -3.64
C THR A 270 -11.15 4.02 -3.99
N ASN A 271 -10.42 3.17 -4.71
CA ASN A 271 -10.90 1.92 -5.26
C ASN A 271 -10.35 0.67 -4.58
N ILE A 272 -9.29 0.77 -3.77
CA ILE A 272 -8.78 -0.38 -3.01
C ILE A 272 -9.83 -0.88 -2.00
N ARG A 273 -9.82 -2.19 -1.75
CA ARG A 273 -10.80 -2.92 -0.91
C ARG A 273 -10.16 -3.91 0.02
N LEU A 274 -8.92 -4.31 -0.25
CA LEU A 274 -8.13 -5.16 0.64
C LEU A 274 -7.50 -4.30 1.74
N ASN A 275 -7.78 -4.67 2.99
CA ASN A 275 -7.37 -3.86 4.14
C ASN A 275 -6.03 -4.33 4.73
N ARG A 276 -5.53 -5.51 4.36
CA ARG A 276 -4.37 -6.15 5.03
C ARG A 276 -3.14 -6.16 4.13
N TRP A 277 -2.49 -7.31 3.97
CA TRP A 277 -1.17 -7.43 3.34
C TRP A 277 -1.24 -7.45 1.81
N CYS A 278 -2.36 -7.89 1.23
CA CYS A 278 -2.48 -8.04 -0.22
C CYS A 278 -2.95 -6.78 -0.96
N PHE A 279 -3.17 -5.65 -0.26
CA PHE A 279 -3.54 -4.38 -0.89
C PHE A 279 -2.54 -3.92 -1.95
N ASP A 280 -1.26 -4.23 -1.79
CA ASP A 280 -0.23 -3.90 -2.76
C ASP A 280 -0.41 -4.62 -4.11
N VAL A 281 -0.91 -5.85 -4.07
CA VAL A 281 -1.22 -6.62 -5.27
C VAL A 281 -2.47 -6.06 -5.95
N GLU A 282 -3.45 -5.62 -5.15
CA GLU A 282 -4.62 -4.90 -5.66
C GLU A 282 -4.23 -3.57 -6.31
N LEU A 283 -3.26 -2.83 -5.77
CA LEU A 283 -2.74 -1.62 -6.42
C LEU A 283 -2.19 -1.91 -7.81
N VAL A 284 -1.44 -3.00 -8.00
CA VAL A 284 -0.94 -3.40 -9.34
C VAL A 284 -2.10 -3.73 -10.28
N TYR A 285 -3.12 -4.45 -9.81
CA TYR A 285 -4.32 -4.73 -10.59
C TYR A 285 -5.03 -3.43 -11.02
N LEU A 286 -5.26 -2.51 -10.10
CA LEU A 286 -5.93 -1.24 -10.35
C LEU A 286 -5.10 -0.31 -11.26
N CYS A 287 -3.78 -0.26 -11.09
CA CYS A 287 -2.89 0.48 -12.00
C CYS A 287 -3.11 0.03 -13.44
N LYS A 288 -3.18 -1.28 -13.69
CA LYS A 288 -3.41 -1.83 -15.03
C LYS A 288 -4.81 -1.50 -15.55
N TRP A 289 -5.82 -1.63 -14.69
CA TRP A 289 -7.19 -1.27 -15.04
C TRP A 289 -7.30 0.19 -15.49
N PHE A 290 -6.68 1.11 -14.75
CA PHE A 290 -6.66 2.54 -15.05
C PHE A 290 -5.61 2.97 -16.08
N ARG A 291 -4.80 2.03 -16.59
CA ARG A 291 -3.64 2.28 -17.48
C ARG A 291 -2.64 3.29 -16.89
N ILE A 292 -2.45 3.22 -15.57
CA ILE A 292 -1.44 4.00 -14.83
C ILE A 292 -0.07 3.42 -15.14
N ARG A 293 0.87 4.28 -15.53
CA ARG A 293 2.25 3.85 -15.78
C ARG A 293 2.90 3.40 -14.48
N MET A 294 3.40 2.17 -14.46
CA MET A 294 4.10 1.58 -13.33
C MET A 294 5.60 1.50 -13.62
N ILE A 295 6.42 1.88 -12.65
CA ILE A 295 7.89 1.82 -12.73
C ILE A 295 8.40 1.03 -11.53
N GLU A 296 9.35 0.11 -11.72
CA GLU A 296 9.99 -0.64 -10.65
C GLU A 296 11.44 -0.18 -10.45
N ILE A 297 11.83 0.15 -9.22
CA ILE A 297 13.13 0.75 -8.88
C ILE A 297 13.78 0.00 -7.73
N SER A 298 15.05 -0.39 -7.87
CA SER A 298 15.81 -1.02 -6.78
C SER A 298 16.06 -0.05 -5.62
N VAL A 299 15.75 -0.49 -4.40
CA VAL A 299 15.92 0.30 -3.16
C VAL A 299 16.80 -0.41 -2.14
N ASN A 300 17.52 0.36 -1.35
CA ASN A 300 18.32 -0.10 -0.24
C ASN A 300 17.38 -0.51 0.90
N TRP A 301 17.39 -1.80 1.19
CA TRP A 301 16.56 -2.41 2.21
C TRP A 301 17.41 -3.26 3.15
N SER A 302 17.15 -3.14 4.45
CA SER A 302 17.78 -3.95 5.49
C SER A 302 16.73 -4.65 6.34
N GLU A 303 17.02 -5.87 6.77
CA GLU A 303 16.13 -6.61 7.67
C GLU A 303 16.14 -6.00 9.06
N ILE A 304 14.96 -5.59 9.52
CA ILE A 304 14.75 -5.05 10.88
C ILE A 304 14.06 -6.13 11.72
N PRO A 305 14.60 -6.51 12.89
CA PRO A 305 13.96 -7.44 13.79
C PRO A 305 12.55 -6.98 14.21
N GLY A 306 11.67 -7.94 14.55
CA GLY A 306 10.32 -7.65 15.02
C GLY A 306 9.25 -7.54 13.93
N SER A 307 9.46 -8.18 12.77
CA SER A 307 8.47 -8.24 11.68
C SER A 307 7.10 -8.71 12.18
N LYS A 308 6.05 -7.97 11.79
CA LYS A 308 4.65 -8.29 12.10
C LYS A 308 4.03 -9.30 11.14
N VAL A 309 4.74 -9.67 10.07
CA VAL A 309 4.29 -10.68 9.10
C VAL A 309 4.65 -12.06 9.62
N ASN A 310 3.67 -12.76 10.20
CA ASN A 310 3.81 -14.15 10.64
C ASN A 310 3.48 -15.12 9.48
N PRO A 311 4.18 -16.26 9.32
CA PRO A 311 3.79 -17.34 8.40
C PRO A 311 2.32 -17.76 8.45
N LEU A 312 1.66 -17.66 9.61
CA LEU A 312 0.22 -17.90 9.77
C LEU A 312 -0.67 -16.91 9.00
N SER A 313 -0.10 -15.82 8.47
CA SER A 313 -0.80 -14.85 7.63
C SER A 313 -0.96 -15.33 6.18
N ILE A 314 -0.17 -16.31 5.73
CA ILE A 314 -0.15 -16.76 4.33
C ILE A 314 -1.52 -17.26 3.85
N PRO A 315 -2.27 -18.10 4.60
CA PRO A 315 -3.60 -18.53 4.18
C PRO A 315 -4.57 -17.35 3.98
N ASN A 316 -4.51 -16.35 4.86
CA ASN A 316 -5.33 -15.14 4.73
C ASN A 316 -4.94 -14.32 3.50
N MET A 317 -3.65 -14.25 3.17
CA MET A 317 -3.18 -13.58 1.95
C MET A 317 -3.67 -14.28 0.69
N LEU A 318 -3.56 -15.62 0.63
CA LEU A 318 -4.08 -16.40 -0.50
C LEU A 318 -5.60 -16.21 -0.63
N TRP A 319 -6.33 -16.21 0.49
CA TRP A 319 -7.75 -15.90 0.52
C TRP A 319 -8.07 -14.50 -0.01
N GLU A 320 -7.32 -13.47 0.40
CA GLU A 320 -7.48 -12.10 -0.13
C GLU A 320 -7.26 -12.03 -1.64
N LEU A 321 -6.26 -12.75 -2.18
CA LEU A 321 -5.98 -12.78 -3.62
C LEU A 321 -7.10 -13.48 -4.41
N VAL A 322 -7.68 -14.55 -3.87
CA VAL A 322 -8.85 -15.23 -4.46
C VAL A 322 -10.06 -14.31 -4.46
N LEU A 323 -10.37 -13.69 -3.31
CA LEU A 323 -11.47 -12.73 -3.18
C LEU A 323 -11.32 -11.55 -4.15
N MET A 324 -10.11 -11.00 -4.26
CA MET A 324 -9.80 -9.92 -5.20
C MET A 324 -10.03 -10.34 -6.64
N SER A 325 -9.50 -11.52 -7.01
CA SER A 325 -9.63 -12.06 -8.36
C SER A 325 -11.10 -12.27 -8.73
N VAL A 326 -11.89 -12.89 -7.85
CA VAL A 326 -13.32 -13.12 -8.09
C VAL A 326 -14.09 -11.80 -8.06
N GLY A 327 -13.85 -10.95 -7.06
CA GLY A 327 -14.52 -9.67 -6.87
C GLY A 327 -14.44 -8.77 -8.10
N TYR A 328 -13.24 -8.57 -8.65
CA TYR A 328 -13.08 -7.73 -9.84
C TYR A 328 -13.51 -8.44 -11.14
N ARG A 329 -13.16 -9.71 -11.35
CA ARG A 329 -13.47 -10.41 -12.62
C ARG A 329 -14.96 -10.66 -12.84
N THR A 330 -15.72 -10.80 -11.75
CA THR A 330 -17.18 -10.95 -11.82
C THR A 330 -17.92 -9.61 -11.86
N GLY A 331 -17.20 -8.49 -11.74
CA GLY A 331 -17.81 -7.16 -11.65
C GLY A 331 -18.51 -6.86 -10.31
N MET A 332 -18.43 -7.77 -9.32
CA MET A 332 -18.95 -7.51 -7.98
C MET A 332 -18.29 -6.29 -7.34
N TRP A 333 -16.98 -6.14 -7.52
CA TRP A 333 -16.20 -5.01 -7.06
C TRP A 333 -16.09 -3.98 -8.17
N GLN A 334 -17.04 -3.05 -8.17
CA GLN A 334 -17.04 -1.96 -9.15
C GLN A 334 -15.90 -0.99 -8.89
N ILE A 335 -15.24 -0.59 -9.98
CA ILE A 335 -14.19 0.42 -10.00
C ILE A 335 -14.82 1.74 -10.44
N ARG A 336 -14.68 2.77 -9.62
CA ARG A 336 -15.17 4.13 -9.88
C ARG A 336 -14.09 4.90 -10.64
N SER A 337 -14.45 5.41 -11.82
CA SER A 337 -13.59 6.18 -12.72
C SER A 337 -13.37 7.61 -12.27
#